data_AF-A0A226QEN6-F1
#
_entry.id   AF-A0A226QEN6-F1
#
_cell.length_a   1.000
_cell.length_b   1.000
_cell.length_c   1.000
_cell.angle_alpha   90.00
_cell.angle_beta   90.00
_cell.angle_gamma   90.00
#
_symmetry.space_group_name_H-M   'P 1'
#
loop_
_entity.id
_entity.type
_entity.pdbx_description
1 polymer ?
#
loop_
_entity_poly.entity_id
_entity_poly.type
_entity_poly.pdbx_seq_one_letter_code
_entity_poly.pdbx_strand_id
1 'polypeptide(L)'
;MPTDKEYLILSQLAYFNFDDADKRLESVYQLSQTDRLEEWNKGDWLKDNWEDYQSELENWKVIDFESSWNGYYGVAFENKTTGEVVIANRGTQDWADGVQDLALINPSTDEALLSQFASAQSFYNRVLTKAGNNRITVTGHSLGGAITQVLAANNDLSAVTFNAPGVLHLLNPLQILKLPVGVEILMHGSSLSLKNFMGNPLWE
;
A
#
# COMPACT_ATOMS: atom_id res chain seq x y z
N MET A 1 9.50 -11.49 7.13
CA MET A 1 8.24 -11.05 6.49
C MET A 1 7.52 -10.22 7.52
N PRO A 2 7.11 -8.99 7.20
CA PRO A 2 6.33 -8.17 8.10
C PRO A 2 5.03 -8.87 8.49
N THR A 3 4.54 -8.60 9.70
CA THR A 3 3.25 -9.06 10.18
C THR A 3 2.10 -8.27 9.54
N ASP A 4 0.89 -8.81 9.53
CA ASP A 4 -0.30 -8.09 9.06
C ASP A 4 -0.52 -6.78 9.82
N LYS A 5 -0.17 -6.76 11.11
CA LYS A 5 -0.21 -5.58 11.97
C LYS A 5 0.78 -4.51 11.49
N GLU A 6 2.02 -4.88 11.20
CA GLU A 6 3.01 -3.95 10.60
C GLU A 6 2.55 -3.44 9.25
N TYR A 7 2.02 -4.30 8.37
CA TYR A 7 1.48 -3.87 7.08
C TYR A 7 0.35 -2.87 7.22
N LEU A 8 -0.55 -3.05 8.21
CA LEU A 8 -1.63 -2.11 8.49
C LEU A 8 -1.06 -0.76 8.95
N ILE A 9 -0.17 -0.76 9.93
CA ILE A 9 0.44 0.46 10.47
C ILE A 9 1.17 1.23 9.37
N LEU A 10 2.02 0.56 8.57
CA LEU A 10 2.76 1.17 7.46
C LEU A 10 1.82 1.73 6.38
N SER A 11 0.69 1.05 6.10
CA SER A 11 -0.31 1.57 5.17
C SER A 11 -0.99 2.85 5.67
N GLN A 12 -1.21 2.97 6.99
CA GLN A 12 -1.78 4.18 7.60
C GLN A 12 -0.76 5.30 7.67
N LEU A 13 0.50 5.00 8.00
CA LEU A 13 1.60 5.96 7.97
C LEU A 13 1.74 6.63 6.61
N ALA A 14 1.42 5.94 5.51
CA ALA A 14 1.47 6.54 4.18
C ALA A 14 0.57 7.78 4.06
N TYR A 15 -0.45 7.97 4.90
CA TYR A 15 -1.31 9.18 4.94
C TYR A 15 -0.64 10.40 5.58
N PHE A 16 0.44 10.19 6.32
CA PHE A 16 1.31 11.28 6.79
C PHE A 16 2.18 11.82 5.66
N ASN A 17 2.34 13.14 5.60
CA ASN A 17 3.18 13.79 4.60
C ASN A 17 4.64 13.79 5.06
N PHE A 18 5.43 12.87 4.52
CA PHE A 18 6.87 12.83 4.75
C PHE A 18 7.64 13.91 3.98
N ASP A 19 8.77 14.33 4.55
CA ASP A 19 9.76 15.21 3.94
C ASP A 19 11.18 14.62 3.99
N ASP A 20 12.16 15.34 3.43
CA ASP A 20 13.54 14.87 3.36
C ASP A 20 14.24 14.81 4.73
N ALA A 21 13.74 15.50 5.76
CA ALA A 21 14.26 15.36 7.12
C ALA A 21 13.90 13.99 7.71
N ASP A 22 12.73 13.44 7.39
CA ASP A 22 12.29 12.14 7.91
C ASP A 22 13.16 10.98 7.45
N LYS A 23 13.77 11.08 6.26
CA LYS A 23 14.73 10.08 5.75
C LYS A 23 16.00 9.98 6.60
N ARG A 24 16.25 10.97 7.46
CA ARG A 24 17.39 11.01 8.39
C ARG A 24 17.04 10.42 9.75
N LEU A 25 15.77 10.12 10.01
CA LEU A 25 15.36 9.48 11.26
C LEU A 25 15.85 8.04 11.27
N GLU A 26 16.44 7.66 12.40
CA GLU A 26 16.92 6.29 12.60
C GLU A 26 15.76 5.32 12.78
N SER A 27 14.58 5.81 13.15
CA SER A 27 13.35 5.03 13.12
C SER A 27 12.11 5.90 12.91
N VAL A 28 11.06 5.31 12.35
CA VAL A 28 9.74 5.94 12.20
C VAL A 28 9.17 6.34 13.57
N TYR A 29 9.52 5.61 14.64
CA TYR A 29 9.17 5.99 16.01
C TYR A 29 9.62 7.43 16.37
N GLN A 30 10.74 7.91 15.82
CA GLN A 30 11.22 9.26 16.14
C GLN A 30 10.30 10.38 15.63
N LEU A 31 9.36 10.09 14.71
CA LEU A 31 8.34 11.06 14.31
C LEU A 31 7.54 11.57 15.50
N SER A 32 7.26 10.73 16.50
CA SER A 32 6.50 11.15 17.68
C SER A 32 7.25 12.03 18.66
N GLN A 33 8.56 12.13 18.47
CA GLN A 33 9.42 13.00 19.27
C GLN A 33 9.63 14.36 18.59
N THR A 34 8.98 14.58 17.45
CA THR A 34 8.93 15.85 16.74
C THR A 34 7.56 16.50 16.91
N ASP A 35 7.47 17.80 16.66
CA ASP A 35 6.19 18.53 16.66
C ASP A 35 5.26 18.12 15.49
N ARG A 36 5.72 17.21 14.62
CA ARG A 36 5.03 16.84 13.37
C ARG A 36 3.84 15.92 13.56
N LEU A 37 3.68 15.31 14.73
CA LEU A 37 2.43 14.59 15.04
C LEU A 37 1.20 15.51 14.95
N GLU A 38 1.37 16.82 15.07
CA GLU A 38 0.29 17.78 14.89
C GLU A 38 -0.19 17.87 13.43
N GLU A 39 0.65 17.49 12.45
CA GLU A 39 0.30 17.45 11.03
C GLU A 39 -0.65 16.29 10.68
N TRP A 40 -0.73 15.27 11.54
CA TRP A 40 -1.74 14.22 11.43
C TRP A 40 -3.12 14.80 11.68
N ASN A 41 -4.07 14.50 10.80
CA ASN A 41 -5.43 15.00 10.94
C ASN A 41 -6.06 14.48 12.24
N LYS A 42 -6.90 15.31 12.88
CA LYS A 42 -7.71 14.86 14.02
C LYS A 42 -8.66 13.76 13.55
N GLY A 43 -8.61 12.59 14.18
CA GLY A 43 -9.40 11.41 13.82
C GLY A 43 -8.63 10.34 13.03
N ASP A 44 -7.34 10.56 12.76
CA ASP A 44 -6.47 9.50 12.24
C ASP A 44 -6.25 8.44 13.32
N TRP A 45 -6.78 7.24 13.08
CA TRP A 45 -6.72 6.13 14.04
C TRP A 45 -5.31 5.85 14.55
N LEU A 46 -4.28 5.93 13.70
CA LEU A 46 -2.92 5.66 14.16
C LEU A 46 -2.39 6.76 15.09
N LYS A 47 -2.81 8.02 14.93
CA LYS A 47 -2.50 9.09 15.89
C LYS A 47 -3.09 8.79 17.26
N ASP A 48 -4.36 8.38 17.28
CA ASP A 48 -5.10 8.10 18.53
C ASP A 48 -4.58 6.85 19.25
N ASN A 49 -3.88 5.96 18.55
CA ASN A 49 -3.37 4.69 19.09
C ASN A 49 -1.83 4.58 18.98
N TRP A 50 -1.12 5.70 18.76
CA TRP A 50 0.31 5.68 18.44
C TRP A 50 1.15 4.96 19.52
N GLU A 51 0.82 5.17 20.79
CA GLU A 51 1.51 4.55 21.92
C GLU A 51 1.47 3.01 21.89
N ASP A 52 0.40 2.42 21.34
CA ASP A 52 0.24 0.97 21.22
C ASP A 52 1.06 0.38 20.05
N TYR A 53 1.51 1.21 19.12
CA TYR A 53 2.15 0.81 17.87
C TYR A 53 3.61 1.22 17.75
N GLN A 54 4.10 2.10 18.61
CA GLN A 54 5.47 2.61 18.57
C GLN A 54 6.55 1.52 18.56
N SER A 55 6.35 0.44 19.33
CA SER A 55 7.30 -0.68 19.42
C SER A 55 7.41 -1.47 18.12
N GLU A 56 6.32 -1.58 17.35
CA GLU A 56 6.32 -2.20 16.02
C GLU A 56 7.13 -1.36 15.01
N LEU A 57 7.34 -0.07 15.28
CA LEU A 57 7.98 0.89 14.38
C LEU A 57 9.45 1.18 14.71
N GLU A 58 9.98 0.66 15.82
CA GLU A 58 11.36 0.91 16.26
C GLU A 58 12.42 0.46 15.23
N ASN A 59 12.10 -0.60 14.50
CA ASN A 59 13.00 -1.20 13.51
C ASN A 59 12.76 -0.69 12.09
N TRP A 60 11.74 0.10 11.86
CA TRP A 60 11.42 0.65 10.54
C TRP A 60 11.98 2.06 10.39
N LYS A 61 12.53 2.38 9.22
CA LYS A 61 12.94 3.73 8.83
C LYS A 61 12.40 4.08 7.44
N VAL A 62 12.26 5.36 7.15
CA VAL A 62 11.89 5.84 5.81
C VAL A 62 13.13 5.88 4.93
N ILE A 63 13.05 5.26 3.75
CA ILE A 63 14.16 5.28 2.77
C ILE A 63 13.82 6.08 1.51
N ASP A 64 12.54 6.24 1.22
CA ASP A 64 12.07 7.13 0.15
C ASP A 64 10.57 7.44 0.27
N PHE A 65 10.12 8.47 -0.43
CA PHE A 65 8.70 8.73 -0.65
C PHE A 65 8.50 9.36 -2.03
N GLU A 66 7.26 9.40 -2.49
CA GLU A 66 6.82 10.06 -3.72
C GLU A 66 5.54 10.84 -3.44
N SER A 67 5.49 12.08 -3.95
CA SER A 67 4.31 12.93 -3.93
C SER A 67 4.14 13.50 -5.33
N SER A 68 3.35 12.82 -6.16
CA SER A 68 3.15 13.19 -7.55
C SER A 68 2.00 14.18 -7.70
N TRP A 69 2.09 15.04 -8.72
CA TRP A 69 1.10 16.08 -9.03
C TRP A 69 -0.30 15.52 -9.38
N ASN A 70 -0.39 14.25 -9.77
CA ASN A 70 -1.62 13.54 -10.09
C ASN A 70 -2.33 12.94 -8.86
N GLY A 71 -1.85 13.25 -7.65
CA GLY A 71 -2.43 12.78 -6.39
C GLY A 71 -1.87 11.45 -5.90
N TYR A 72 -0.97 10.80 -6.65
CA TYR A 72 -0.29 9.61 -6.14
C TYR A 72 0.65 9.98 -4.99
N TYR A 73 0.58 9.21 -3.90
CA TYR A 73 1.51 9.29 -2.79
C TYR A 73 1.92 7.89 -2.32
N GLY A 74 3.21 7.69 -2.10
CA GLY A 74 3.74 6.42 -1.62
C GLY A 74 4.99 6.61 -0.77
N VAL A 75 5.20 5.69 0.17
CA VAL A 75 6.33 5.72 1.11
C VAL A 75 7.00 4.36 1.12
N ALA A 76 8.34 4.35 1.10
CA ALA A 76 9.14 3.14 1.22
C ALA A 76 9.80 3.11 2.59
N PHE A 77 9.53 2.03 3.32
CA PHE A 77 10.08 1.75 4.63
C PHE A 77 11.05 0.57 4.53
N GLU A 78 12.13 0.61 5.30
CA GLU A 78 13.08 -0.50 5.44
C GLU A 78 13.14 -0.93 6.90
N ASN A 79 13.00 -2.24 7.13
CA ASN A 79 13.28 -2.84 8.42
C ASN A 79 14.80 -3.00 8.57
N LYS A 80 15.40 -2.29 9.53
CA LYS A 80 16.86 -2.27 9.74
C LYS A 80 17.43 -3.61 10.19
N THR A 81 16.63 -4.47 10.80
CA THR A 81 17.06 -5.77 11.32
C THR A 81 17.03 -6.84 10.24
N THR A 82 15.97 -6.87 9.43
CA THR A 82 15.76 -7.91 8.42
C THR A 82 16.17 -7.48 7.01
N GLY A 83 16.33 -6.18 6.78
CA GLY A 83 16.52 -5.59 5.45
C GLY A 83 15.24 -5.55 4.61
N GLU A 84 14.09 -6.02 5.11
CA GLU A 84 12.85 -6.05 4.32
C GLU A 84 12.36 -4.65 3.99
N VAL A 85 11.93 -4.47 2.74
CA VAL A 85 11.40 -3.20 2.24
C VAL A 85 9.89 -3.33 2.01
N VAL A 86 9.15 -2.35 2.51
CA VAL A 86 7.71 -2.24 2.31
C VAL A 86 7.42 -0.92 1.63
N ILE A 87 6.76 -0.97 0.47
CA ILE A 87 6.19 0.21 -0.18
C ILE A 87 4.72 0.31 0.22
N ALA A 88 4.36 1.37 0.93
CA ALA A 88 3.00 1.69 1.30
C ALA A 88 2.42 2.74 0.34
N ASN A 89 1.33 2.39 -0.35
CA ASN A 89 0.62 3.28 -1.26
C ASN A 89 -0.57 3.93 -0.53
N ARG A 90 -0.62 5.26 -0.53
CA ARG A 90 -1.72 6.03 0.07
C ARG A 90 -2.98 5.90 -0.79
N GLY A 91 -4.14 5.79 -0.16
CA GLY A 91 -5.43 5.95 -0.84
C GLY A 91 -5.87 7.42 -0.94
N THR A 92 -7.09 7.64 -1.41
CA THR A 92 -7.71 8.98 -1.35
C THR A 92 -8.28 9.24 0.06
N GLN A 93 -8.51 10.51 0.40
CA GLN A 93 -9.12 10.89 1.68
C GLN A 93 -10.63 10.61 1.71
N ASP A 94 -11.31 10.58 0.55
CA ASP A 94 -12.73 10.23 0.41
C ASP A 94 -12.91 8.78 -0.08
N TRP A 95 -12.88 7.84 0.85
CA TRP A 95 -12.89 6.40 0.53
C TRP A 95 -14.17 5.94 -0.20
N ALA A 96 -15.33 6.58 0.06
CA ALA A 96 -16.60 6.23 -0.58
C ALA A 96 -16.62 6.61 -2.06
N ASP A 97 -16.01 7.74 -2.40
CA ASP A 97 -15.85 8.19 -3.79
C ASP A 97 -14.82 7.32 -4.50
N GLY A 98 -13.71 6.96 -3.84
CA GLY A 98 -12.66 6.12 -4.43
C GLY A 98 -13.11 4.71 -4.86
N VAL A 99 -14.08 4.11 -4.18
CA VAL A 99 -14.65 2.80 -4.58
C VAL A 99 -15.57 2.94 -5.79
N GLN A 100 -16.37 4.01 -5.86
CA GLN A 100 -17.25 4.26 -7.01
C GLN A 100 -16.43 4.58 -8.26
N ASP A 101 -15.39 5.40 -8.13
CA ASP A 101 -14.51 5.76 -9.23
C ASP A 101 -13.90 4.52 -9.86
N LEU A 102 -13.29 3.63 -9.05
CA LEU A 102 -12.64 2.42 -9.55
C LEU A 102 -13.54 1.42 -10.28
N ALA A 103 -14.83 1.34 -9.90
CA ALA A 103 -15.79 0.46 -10.57
C ALA A 103 -16.19 0.97 -11.96
N LEU A 104 -16.02 2.27 -12.21
CA LEU A 104 -16.41 2.95 -13.45
C LEU A 104 -15.24 3.20 -14.39
N ILE A 105 -14.00 2.92 -13.96
CA ILE A 105 -12.82 3.19 -14.77
C ILE A 105 -12.83 2.38 -16.05
N ASN A 106 -12.81 3.12 -17.15
CA ASN A 106 -12.47 2.65 -18.46
C ASN A 106 -11.01 2.99 -18.74
N PRO A 107 -10.11 1.99 -18.81
CA PRO A 107 -8.69 2.20 -19.05
C PRO A 107 -8.38 2.83 -20.42
N SER A 108 -9.37 2.97 -21.31
CA SER A 108 -9.22 3.66 -22.59
C SER A 108 -9.48 5.17 -22.50
N THR A 109 -10.09 5.67 -21.41
CA THR A 109 -10.54 7.06 -21.30
C THR A 109 -10.19 7.73 -19.97
N ASP A 110 -9.98 6.97 -18.89
CA ASP A 110 -9.77 7.52 -17.55
C ASP A 110 -8.28 7.67 -17.21
N GLU A 111 -7.68 8.77 -17.68
CA GLU A 111 -6.25 9.03 -17.57
C GLU A 111 -5.76 9.31 -16.14
N ALA A 112 -6.62 9.85 -15.28
CA ALA A 112 -6.22 10.33 -13.94
C ALA A 112 -5.69 9.18 -13.07
N LEU A 113 -6.46 8.10 -12.89
CA LEU A 113 -6.00 6.98 -12.07
C LEU A 113 -4.88 6.18 -12.75
N LEU A 114 -4.95 6.00 -14.07
CA LEU A 114 -3.89 5.33 -14.82
C LEU A 114 -2.54 6.03 -14.62
N SER A 115 -2.55 7.37 -14.58
CA SER A 115 -1.34 8.13 -14.29
C SER A 115 -0.81 7.87 -12.87
N GLN A 116 -1.67 7.63 -11.88
CA GLN A 116 -1.24 7.26 -10.52
C GLN A 116 -0.60 5.87 -10.49
N PHE A 117 -1.13 4.88 -11.25
CA PHE A 117 -0.45 3.59 -11.39
C PHE A 117 0.93 3.72 -12.04
N ALA A 118 1.08 4.61 -13.02
CA ALA A 118 2.38 4.90 -13.65
C ALA A 118 3.36 5.57 -12.67
N SER A 119 2.87 6.50 -11.83
CA SER A 119 3.65 7.08 -10.74
C SER A 119 4.08 6.02 -9.72
N ALA A 120 3.18 5.10 -9.35
CA ALA A 120 3.48 4.00 -8.44
C ALA A 120 4.56 3.05 -8.99
N GLN A 121 4.47 2.70 -10.28
CA GLN A 121 5.48 1.89 -10.95
C GLN A 121 6.84 2.61 -10.99
N SER A 122 6.83 3.92 -11.28
CA SER A 122 8.05 4.73 -11.30
C SER A 122 8.70 4.81 -9.91
N PHE A 123 7.87 4.95 -8.86
CA PHE A 123 8.34 4.92 -7.48
C PHE A 123 8.93 3.56 -7.12
N TYR A 124 8.25 2.46 -7.45
CA TYR A 124 8.77 1.11 -7.24
C TYR A 124 10.14 0.91 -7.90
N ASN A 125 10.30 1.32 -9.16
CA ASN A 125 11.59 1.18 -9.86
C ASN A 125 12.72 1.96 -9.15
N ARG A 126 12.40 3.14 -8.59
CA ARG A 126 13.34 3.94 -7.80
C ARG A 126 13.69 3.23 -6.49
N VAL A 127 12.70 2.71 -5.78
CA VAL A 127 12.90 1.97 -4.53
C VAL A 127 13.67 0.66 -4.77
N LEU A 128 13.40 -0.05 -5.87
CA LEU A 128 14.13 -1.25 -6.28
C LEU A 128 15.64 -0.98 -6.40
N THR A 129 16.00 0.16 -6.97
CA THR A 129 17.40 0.58 -7.07
C THR A 129 18.03 0.83 -5.70
N LYS A 130 17.27 1.38 -4.74
CA LYS A 130 17.74 1.64 -3.37
C LYS A 130 17.81 0.38 -2.50
N ALA A 131 16.85 -0.52 -2.66
CA ALA A 131 16.73 -1.74 -1.88
C ALA A 131 17.83 -2.76 -2.22
N GLY A 132 18.39 -2.71 -3.44
CA GLY A 132 19.41 -3.67 -3.87
C GLY A 132 18.85 -5.09 -3.91
N ASN A 133 19.43 -6.00 -3.13
CA ASN A 133 18.96 -7.40 -3.06
C ASN A 133 17.88 -7.62 -1.98
N ASN A 134 17.48 -6.56 -1.27
CA ASN A 134 16.48 -6.67 -0.23
C ASN A 134 15.11 -7.02 -0.84
N ARG A 135 14.36 -7.87 -0.14
CA ARG A 135 13.02 -8.27 -0.57
C ARG A 135 12.06 -7.10 -0.42
N ILE A 136 11.37 -6.76 -1.52
CA ILE A 136 10.33 -5.74 -1.56
C ILE A 136 8.96 -6.41 -1.46
N THR A 137 8.11 -5.86 -0.60
CA THR A 137 6.68 -6.15 -0.53
C THR A 137 5.91 -4.84 -0.58
N VAL A 138 4.61 -4.93 -0.87
CA VAL A 138 3.77 -3.75 -1.08
C VAL A 138 2.52 -3.80 -0.21
N THR A 139 2.07 -2.65 0.28
CA THR A 139 0.85 -2.53 1.09
C THR A 139 0.06 -1.28 0.75
N GLY A 140 -1.24 -1.28 1.08
CA GLY A 140 -2.08 -0.11 0.92
C GLY A 140 -3.50 -0.31 1.43
N HIS A 141 -4.15 0.80 1.79
CA HIS A 141 -5.54 0.84 2.24
C HIS A 141 -6.42 1.57 1.21
N SER A 142 -7.70 1.20 1.10
CA SER A 142 -8.66 1.86 0.20
C SER A 142 -8.14 1.89 -1.25
N LEU A 143 -8.16 3.04 -1.93
CA LEU A 143 -7.57 3.24 -3.27
C LEU A 143 -6.08 2.85 -3.34
N GLY A 144 -5.32 3.02 -2.25
CA GLY A 144 -3.93 2.59 -2.17
C GLY A 144 -3.78 1.07 -2.25
N GLY A 145 -4.80 0.34 -1.80
CA GLY A 145 -4.89 -1.11 -1.97
C GLY A 145 -5.06 -1.53 -3.43
N ALA A 146 -5.86 -0.79 -4.21
CA ALA A 146 -6.00 -1.02 -5.66
C ALA A 146 -4.67 -0.80 -6.40
N ILE A 147 -3.97 0.30 -6.10
CA ILE A 147 -2.62 0.58 -6.63
C ILE A 147 -1.66 -0.54 -6.27
N THR A 148 -1.71 -1.00 -5.01
CA THR A 148 -0.89 -2.10 -4.51
C THR A 148 -1.14 -3.41 -5.28
N GLN A 149 -2.39 -3.75 -5.55
CA GLN A 149 -2.74 -4.97 -6.31
C GLN A 149 -2.19 -4.92 -7.75
N VAL A 150 -2.35 -3.78 -8.44
CA VAL A 150 -1.81 -3.61 -9.81
C VAL A 150 -0.29 -3.68 -9.81
N LEU A 151 0.36 -3.00 -8.87
CA LEU A 151 1.81 -2.99 -8.74
C LEU A 151 2.37 -4.38 -8.45
N ALA A 152 1.71 -5.14 -7.58
CA ALA A 152 2.09 -6.51 -7.25
C ALA A 152 1.98 -7.45 -8.45
N ALA A 153 0.86 -7.38 -9.19
CA ALA A 153 0.64 -8.20 -10.39
C ALA A 153 1.68 -7.93 -11.49
N ASN A 154 2.06 -6.66 -11.66
CA ASN A 154 3.02 -6.26 -12.69
C ASN A 154 4.46 -6.71 -12.40
N ASN A 155 4.82 -6.79 -11.12
CA ASN A 155 6.20 -6.96 -10.68
C ASN A 155 6.46 -8.26 -9.92
N ASP A 156 5.46 -9.15 -9.82
CA ASP A 156 5.54 -10.42 -9.09
C ASP A 156 5.91 -10.23 -7.61
N LEU A 157 5.22 -9.29 -6.95
CA LEU A 157 5.47 -8.92 -5.54
C LEU A 157 4.44 -9.55 -4.62
N SER A 158 4.85 -9.80 -3.37
CA SER A 158 3.89 -10.08 -2.30
C SER A 158 3.23 -8.80 -1.80
N ALA A 159 1.92 -8.87 -1.58
CA ALA A 159 1.09 -7.73 -1.24
C ALA A 159 0.14 -8.06 -0.09
N VAL A 160 -0.06 -7.09 0.81
CA VAL A 160 -1.15 -7.11 1.81
C VAL A 160 -1.97 -5.85 1.62
N THR A 161 -3.29 -5.96 1.52
CA THR A 161 -4.17 -4.80 1.28
C THR A 161 -5.32 -4.76 2.26
N PHE A 162 -5.75 -3.56 2.63
CA PHE A 162 -6.80 -3.36 3.64
C PHE A 162 -7.97 -2.57 3.06
N ASN A 163 -9.17 -3.13 3.14
CA ASN A 163 -10.40 -2.51 2.60
C ASN A 163 -10.24 -2.01 1.16
N ALA A 164 -9.54 -2.80 0.35
CA ALA A 164 -9.25 -2.46 -1.03
C ALA A 164 -10.41 -2.87 -1.96
N PRO A 165 -10.82 -2.00 -2.90
CA PRO A 165 -11.67 -2.38 -4.02
C PRO A 165 -10.94 -3.35 -4.97
N GLY A 166 -11.67 -4.24 -5.62
CA GLY A 166 -11.10 -5.22 -6.56
C GLY A 166 -10.73 -4.60 -7.91
N VAL A 167 -9.53 -4.90 -8.42
CA VAL A 167 -8.98 -4.29 -9.66
C VAL A 167 -8.83 -5.25 -10.85
N LEU A 168 -9.39 -6.45 -10.79
CA LEU A 168 -9.17 -7.47 -11.82
C LEU A 168 -9.50 -7.00 -13.25
N HIS A 169 -10.50 -6.13 -13.41
CA HIS A 169 -10.90 -5.58 -14.70
C HIS A 169 -9.87 -4.62 -15.33
N LEU A 170 -8.97 -4.06 -14.51
CA LEU A 170 -7.90 -3.16 -14.93
C LEU A 170 -6.64 -3.90 -15.39
N LEU A 171 -6.57 -5.21 -15.14
CA LEU A 171 -5.42 -6.03 -15.48
C LEU A 171 -5.59 -6.65 -16.87
N ASN A 172 -4.50 -6.72 -17.62
CA ASN A 172 -4.47 -7.50 -18.85
C ASN A 172 -4.35 -9.00 -18.54
N PRO A 173 -4.67 -9.90 -19.51
CA PRO A 173 -4.66 -11.34 -19.27
C PRO A 173 -3.33 -11.91 -18.76
N LEU A 174 -2.19 -11.34 -19.18
CA LEU A 174 -0.87 -11.78 -18.71
C LEU A 174 -0.59 -11.38 -17.26
N GLN A 175 -1.14 -10.25 -16.81
CA GLN A 175 -1.07 -9.81 -15.41
C GLN A 175 -1.98 -10.67 -14.52
N ILE A 176 -3.17 -11.03 -15.02
CA ILE A 176 -4.11 -11.91 -14.30
C ILE A 176 -3.47 -13.28 -14.03
N LEU A 177 -2.78 -13.85 -15.02
CA LEU A 177 -2.09 -15.14 -14.89
C LEU A 177 -0.90 -15.12 -13.92
N LYS A 178 -0.39 -13.94 -13.57
CA LYS A 178 0.73 -13.74 -12.64
C LYS A 178 0.30 -13.42 -11.21
N LEU A 179 -1.01 -13.28 -10.96
CA LEU A 179 -1.49 -13.02 -9.61
C LEU A 179 -1.07 -14.19 -8.70
N PRO A 180 -0.43 -13.92 -7.55
CA PRO A 180 -0.11 -14.97 -6.60
C PRO A 180 -1.41 -15.68 -6.18
N VAL A 181 -1.37 -17.00 -6.14
CA VAL A 181 -2.47 -17.81 -5.58
C VAL A 181 -2.62 -17.41 -4.11
N GLY A 182 -3.76 -16.79 -3.76
CA GLY A 182 -4.02 -16.34 -2.39
C GLY A 182 -3.81 -14.85 -2.13
N VAL A 183 -4.05 -13.95 -3.10
CA VAL A 183 -4.36 -12.54 -2.78
C VAL A 183 -5.56 -12.52 -1.82
N GLU A 184 -5.28 -12.42 -0.52
CA GLU A 184 -6.29 -12.40 0.52
C GLU A 184 -6.79 -10.96 0.66
N ILE A 185 -7.99 -10.71 0.13
CA ILE A 185 -8.69 -9.44 0.35
C ILE A 185 -9.27 -9.50 1.77
N LEU A 186 -8.47 -9.12 2.77
CA LEU A 186 -8.92 -8.96 4.14
C LEU A 186 -9.75 -7.66 4.25
N MET A 187 -11.05 -7.74 3.95
CA MET A 187 -12.01 -6.68 4.22
C MET A 187 -12.42 -6.74 5.70
N HIS A 188 -11.75 -5.97 6.57
CA HIS A 188 -12.26 -5.75 7.92
C HIS A 188 -13.29 -4.61 7.87
N GLY A 189 -14.57 -4.99 7.87
CA GLY A 189 -15.68 -4.07 8.16
C GLY A 189 -16.49 -3.56 6.96
N SER A 190 -16.91 -4.45 6.06
CA SER A 190 -18.26 -4.50 5.46
C SER A 190 -18.23 -5.56 4.35
N SER A 191 -19.12 -6.55 4.48
CA SER A 191 -19.20 -7.82 3.74
C SER A 191 -18.76 -7.82 2.26
N LEU A 192 -17.83 -8.72 1.89
CA LEU A 192 -18.09 -9.80 0.94
C LEU A 192 -16.96 -10.85 0.99
N SER A 193 -17.30 -12.12 1.25
CA SER A 193 -16.36 -13.25 1.21
C SER A 193 -16.26 -13.79 -0.22
N LEU A 194 -15.05 -13.96 -0.75
CA LEU A 194 -14.79 -14.71 -1.98
C LEU A 194 -14.46 -16.17 -1.65
N LYS A 195 -15.47 -16.93 -1.22
CA LYS A 195 -15.48 -18.38 -1.45
C LYS A 195 -16.17 -18.62 -2.79
N ASN A 196 -15.53 -19.46 -3.62
CA ASN A 196 -15.96 -19.99 -4.92
C ASN A 196 -15.62 -19.12 -6.14
N PHE A 197 -14.41 -19.28 -6.69
CA PHE A 197 -14.23 -19.34 -8.14
C PHE A 197 -12.89 -19.99 -8.51
N MET A 198 -12.80 -21.31 -8.31
CA MET A 198 -12.05 -22.27 -9.14
C MET A 198 -12.35 -23.67 -8.62
N GLY A 199 -13.49 -24.20 -9.03
CA GLY A 199 -13.91 -25.56 -8.69
C GLY A 199 -15.26 -25.83 -9.28
N ASN A 200 -15.28 -26.33 -10.51
CA ASN A 200 -16.43 -27.06 -11.02
C ASN A 200 -15.91 -28.28 -11.79
N PRO A 201 -16.73 -29.32 -11.95
CA PRO A 201 -16.95 -30.39 -11.00
C PRO A 201 -16.34 -31.70 -11.55
N LEU A 202 -15.94 -32.62 -10.68
CA LEU A 202 -15.82 -34.02 -11.10
C LEU A 202 -16.55 -34.89 -10.08
N TRP A 203 -17.55 -35.57 -10.61
CA TRP A 203 -18.29 -36.66 -9.98
C TRP A 203 -17.36 -37.84 -9.70
N GLU A 204 -17.80 -38.64 -8.73
CA GLU A 204 -17.25 -39.90 -8.18
C GLU A 204 -16.20 -39.77 -7.06
#